data_AF-A0A348DCM0-F1
#
_entry.id   AF-A0A348DCM0-F1
#
_cell.length_a   1.000
_cell.length_b   1.000
_cell.length_c   1.000
_cell.angle_alpha   90.00
_cell.angle_beta   90.00
_cell.angle_gamma   90.00
#
_symmetry.space_group_name_H-M   'P 1'
#
loop_
_entity.id
_entity.type
_entity.pdbx_description
1 polymer ?
#
loop_
_entity_poly.entity_id
_entity_poly.type
_entity_poly.pdbx_seq_one_letter_code
_entity_poly.pdbx_strand_id
1 'polypeptide(L)'
;MKRVIAVALLLTGCAANDRSYAFEMDYPVDAARLSLSGETHVNINCATRELNVISDTSNGIFSRHINKRLSNICYQKTGKLDVIYRFESGKGVRQDMLATQYPRVPPASNPNKLSNGNS
;
A
#
# COMPACT_ATOMS: atom_id res chain seq x y z
N MET A 1 26.39 -55.41 38.17
CA MET A 1 26.32 -53.97 37.80
C MET A 1 26.24 -53.86 36.28
N LYS A 2 25.23 -53.17 35.74
CA LYS A 2 25.28 -52.32 34.53
C LYS A 2 23.86 -52.03 34.08
N ARG A 3 23.33 -50.88 34.53
CA ARG A 3 22.14 -50.27 33.95
C ARG A 3 22.59 -49.54 32.69
N VAL A 4 22.10 -49.94 31.53
CA VAL A 4 22.28 -49.19 30.28
C VAL A 4 21.16 -48.17 30.23
N ILE A 5 21.48 -46.90 30.46
CA ILE A 5 20.53 -45.80 30.33
C ILE A 5 20.65 -45.29 28.89
N ALA A 6 19.62 -45.56 28.09
CA ALA A 6 19.48 -44.97 26.75
C ALA A 6 19.04 -43.52 26.91
N VAL A 7 19.89 -42.58 26.47
CA VAL A 7 19.59 -41.15 26.42
C VAL A 7 18.83 -40.88 25.12
N ALA A 8 17.51 -40.71 25.23
CA ALA A 8 16.70 -40.20 24.13
C ALA A 8 16.94 -38.69 23.99
N LEU A 9 17.70 -38.29 22.97
CA LEU A 9 17.79 -36.90 22.52
C LEU A 9 16.45 -36.51 21.90
N LEU A 10 15.61 -35.83 22.69
CA LEU A 10 14.44 -35.12 22.18
C LEU A 10 14.93 -33.93 21.36
N LEU A 11 14.91 -34.07 20.03
CA LEU A 11 15.01 -32.96 19.10
C LEU A 11 13.76 -32.08 19.29
N THR A 12 13.82 -31.11 20.20
CA THR A 12 12.86 -30.01 20.26
C THR A 12 13.12 -29.13 19.04
N GLY A 13 12.60 -29.56 17.89
CA GLY A 13 12.49 -28.73 16.70
C GLY A 13 11.73 -27.48 17.10
N CYS A 14 12.40 -26.33 17.00
CA CYS A 14 11.73 -25.04 17.09
C CYS A 14 10.65 -25.05 16.01
N ALA A 15 9.39 -25.19 16.41
CA ALA A 15 8.27 -24.90 15.54
C ALA A 15 8.51 -23.46 15.08
N ALA A 16 8.86 -23.29 13.81
CA ALA A 16 8.93 -21.97 13.21
C ALA A 16 7.58 -21.33 13.50
N ASN A 17 7.57 -20.28 14.32
CA ASN A 17 6.40 -19.46 14.51
C ASN A 17 6.12 -18.83 13.15
N ASP A 18 5.34 -19.53 12.32
CA ASP A 18 4.85 -19.09 11.03
C ASP A 18 3.79 -18.02 11.33
N ARG A 19 4.26 -16.86 11.83
CA ARG A 19 3.43 -15.68 11.95
C ARG A 19 3.12 -15.28 10.51
N SER A 20 1.93 -15.66 10.07
CA SER A 20 1.40 -15.31 8.75
C SER A 20 1.63 -13.82 8.51
N TYR A 21 2.48 -13.49 7.54
CA TYR A 21 2.76 -12.10 7.20
C TYR A 21 1.47 -11.42 6.72
N ALA A 22 0.96 -10.49 7.53
CA ALA A 22 -0.19 -9.67 7.25
C ALA A 22 0.29 -8.31 6.73
N PHE A 23 0.36 -8.16 5.41
CA PHE A 23 0.70 -6.89 4.78
C PHE A 23 -0.43 -5.87 5.01
N GLU A 24 -0.10 -4.76 5.66
CA GLU A 24 -0.97 -3.59 5.78
C GLU A 24 -0.69 -2.62 4.64
N MET A 25 -1.74 -2.25 3.90
CA MET A 25 -1.62 -1.35 2.74
C MET A 25 -1.49 0.10 3.19
N ASP A 26 -0.46 0.80 2.72
CA ASP A 26 -0.32 2.24 2.93
C ASP A 26 -1.33 3.02 2.08
N TYR A 27 -1.72 4.21 2.55
CA TYR A 27 -2.63 5.08 1.80
C TYR A 27 -1.89 5.80 0.64
N PRO A 28 -2.39 5.73 -0.61
CA PRO A 28 -1.70 6.29 -1.76
C PRO A 28 -1.58 7.82 -1.73
N VAL A 29 -0.39 8.34 -2.00
CA VAL A 29 -0.10 9.79 -2.04
C VAL A 29 -0.94 10.50 -3.11
N ASP A 30 -1.17 9.89 -4.26
CA ASP A 30 -1.99 10.50 -5.33
C ASP A 30 -3.45 10.64 -4.90
N ALA A 31 -3.97 9.70 -4.11
CA ALA A 31 -5.30 9.82 -3.50
C ALA A 31 -5.32 10.91 -2.41
N ALA A 32 -4.25 11.05 -1.63
CA ALA A 32 -4.11 12.10 -0.62
C ALA A 32 -4.14 13.52 -1.20
N ARG A 33 -3.56 13.70 -2.40
CA ARG A 33 -3.57 14.98 -3.13
C ARG A 33 -4.93 15.39 -3.65
N LEU A 34 -5.83 14.44 -3.81
CA LEU A 34 -7.17 14.63 -4.36
C LEU A 34 -8.24 14.40 -3.31
N SER A 35 -7.85 14.16 -2.05
CA SER A 35 -8.73 13.80 -0.93
C SER A 35 -9.71 12.68 -1.29
N LEU A 36 -9.23 11.66 -2.01
CA LEU A 36 -10.06 10.56 -2.52
C LEU A 36 -10.24 9.46 -1.48
N SER A 37 -11.48 9.05 -1.25
CA SER A 37 -11.79 7.83 -0.50
C SER A 37 -12.53 6.86 -1.39
N GLY A 38 -12.45 5.57 -1.08
CA GLY A 38 -13.22 4.57 -1.80
C GLY A 38 -12.73 3.15 -1.58
N GLU A 39 -13.33 2.25 -2.34
CA GLU A 39 -13.03 0.83 -2.30
C GLU A 39 -12.51 0.34 -3.65
N THR A 40 -11.72 -0.73 -3.60
CA THR A 40 -11.19 -1.41 -4.78
C THR A 40 -11.24 -2.91 -4.55
N HIS A 41 -11.95 -3.62 -5.42
CA HIS A 41 -12.07 -5.06 -5.39
C HIS A 41 -11.13 -5.67 -6.44
N VAL A 42 -10.22 -6.54 -5.99
CA VAL A 42 -9.17 -7.11 -6.83
C VAL A 42 -9.00 -8.60 -6.60
N ASN A 43 -8.67 -9.31 -7.67
CA ASN A 43 -8.14 -10.66 -7.62
C ASN A 43 -6.62 -10.61 -7.87
N ILE A 44 -5.84 -11.16 -6.94
CA ILE A 44 -4.38 -11.18 -7.02
C ILE A 44 -3.91 -12.61 -7.19
N ASN A 45 -3.19 -12.89 -8.26
CA ASN A 45 -2.49 -14.16 -8.42
C ASN A 45 -1.05 -14.02 -7.93
N CYS A 46 -0.74 -14.56 -6.75
CA CYS A 46 0.61 -14.46 -6.18
C CYS A 46 1.64 -15.39 -6.83
N ALA A 47 1.20 -16.42 -7.58
CA ALA A 47 2.10 -17.26 -8.36
C ALA A 47 2.65 -16.52 -9.59
N THR A 48 1.79 -15.78 -10.31
CA THR A 48 2.18 -15.03 -11.52
C THR A 48 2.49 -13.55 -11.23
N ARG A 49 2.19 -13.06 -10.03
CA ARG A 49 2.23 -11.64 -9.64
C ARG A 49 1.38 -10.76 -10.54
N GLU A 50 0.18 -11.23 -10.85
CA GLU A 50 -0.79 -10.50 -11.67
C GLU A 50 -1.94 -9.98 -10.82
N LEU A 51 -2.39 -8.77 -11.15
CA LEU A 51 -3.55 -8.12 -10.55
C LEU A 51 -4.67 -8.06 -11.59
N ASN A 52 -5.84 -8.58 -11.25
CA ASN A 52 -7.07 -8.38 -12.00
C ASN A 52 -8.01 -7.48 -11.18
N VAL A 53 -8.46 -6.38 -11.77
CA VAL A 53 -9.30 -5.39 -11.11
C VAL A 53 -10.76 -5.68 -11.45
N ILE A 54 -11.56 -5.98 -10.43
CA ILE A 54 -13.00 -6.22 -10.57
C ILE A 54 -13.74 -4.89 -10.52
N SER A 55 -13.41 -4.04 -9.56
CA SER A 55 -13.95 -2.69 -9.45
C SER A 55 -12.95 -1.74 -8.79
N ASP A 56 -12.95 -0.48 -9.24
CA ASP A 56 -12.14 0.59 -8.65
C ASP A 56 -12.92 1.90 -8.70
N THR A 57 -13.20 2.46 -7.53
CA THR A 57 -13.94 3.72 -7.36
C THR A 57 -13.10 4.98 -7.66
N SER A 58 -11.78 4.84 -7.80
CA SER A 58 -10.83 5.95 -7.91
C SER A 58 -10.30 6.20 -9.32
N ASN A 59 -10.96 5.65 -10.34
CA ASN A 59 -10.49 5.73 -11.74
C ASN A 59 -9.05 5.19 -11.91
N GLY A 60 -8.72 4.10 -11.21
CA GLY A 60 -7.46 3.39 -11.37
C GLY A 60 -6.31 3.85 -10.46
N ILE A 61 -6.52 4.80 -9.55
CA ILE A 61 -5.48 5.27 -8.62
C ILE A 61 -5.15 4.19 -7.59
N PHE A 62 -6.19 3.64 -6.94
CA PHE A 62 -6.05 2.61 -5.92
C PHE A 62 -5.55 1.29 -6.50
N SER A 63 -6.10 0.82 -7.61
CA SER A 63 -5.61 -0.41 -8.27
C SER A 63 -4.14 -0.31 -8.70
N ARG A 64 -3.70 0.84 -9.22
CA ARG A 64 -2.28 1.08 -9.54
C ARG A 64 -1.40 1.05 -8.30
N HIS A 65 -1.87 1.57 -7.17
CA HIS A 65 -1.16 1.50 -5.90
C HIS A 65 -1.02 0.06 -5.40
N ILE A 66 -2.10 -0.71 -5.42
CA ILE A 66 -2.10 -2.15 -5.10
C ILE A 66 -1.11 -2.90 -6.01
N ASN A 67 -1.12 -2.61 -7.31
CA ASN A 67 -0.23 -3.25 -8.27
C ASN A 67 1.26 -3.04 -7.93
N LYS A 68 1.63 -1.83 -7.48
CA LYS A 68 3.00 -1.52 -7.04
C LYS A 68 3.40 -2.28 -5.77
N ARG A 69 2.43 -2.73 -4.96
CA ARG A 69 2.65 -3.45 -3.69
C ARG A 69 2.53 -4.97 -3.80
N LEU A 70 2.28 -5.53 -5.00
CA LEU A 70 2.10 -6.98 -5.20
C LEU A 70 3.21 -7.83 -4.57
N SER A 71 4.47 -7.42 -4.69
CA SER A 71 5.60 -8.15 -4.10
C SER A 71 5.49 -8.29 -2.59
N ASN A 72 4.97 -7.27 -1.90
CA ASN A 72 4.76 -7.31 -0.46
C ASN A 72 3.50 -8.09 -0.12
N ILE A 73 2.39 -7.83 -0.82
CA ILE A 73 1.11 -8.53 -0.62
C ILE A 73 1.30 -10.05 -0.74
N CYS A 74 2.08 -10.48 -1.73
CA CYS A 74 2.37 -11.87 -2.04
C CYS A 74 3.60 -12.44 -1.32
N TYR A 75 4.17 -11.71 -0.36
CA TYR A 75 5.31 -12.22 0.40
C TYR A 75 4.94 -13.52 1.13
N GLN A 76 5.68 -14.59 0.84
CA GLN A 76 5.43 -15.96 1.34
C GLN A 76 4.06 -16.54 0.99
N LYS A 77 3.38 -16.01 -0.06
CA LYS A 77 2.08 -16.52 -0.55
C LYS A 77 2.20 -16.97 -2.00
N THR A 78 1.54 -18.07 -2.33
CA THR A 78 1.58 -18.67 -3.69
C THR A 78 0.20 -18.86 -4.31
N GLY A 79 -0.88 -18.54 -3.59
CA GLY A 79 -2.26 -18.71 -4.05
C GLY A 79 -2.86 -17.49 -4.76
N LYS A 80 -4.16 -17.59 -5.05
CA LYS A 80 -4.97 -16.45 -5.47
C LYS A 80 -5.61 -15.80 -4.25
N LEU A 81 -5.64 -14.48 -4.21
CA LEU A 81 -6.29 -13.68 -3.17
C LEU A 81 -7.46 -12.94 -3.81
N ASP A 82 -8.61 -12.97 -3.17
CA ASP A 82 -9.77 -12.14 -3.53
C ASP A 82 -10.00 -11.16 -2.39
N VAL A 83 -9.73 -9.87 -2.63
CA VAL A 83 -9.61 -8.87 -1.55
C VAL A 83 -10.30 -7.58 -1.96
N ILE A 84 -11.04 -7.01 -1.01
CA ILE A 84 -11.58 -5.66 -1.09
C ILE A 84 -10.71 -4.76 -0.21
N TYR A 85 -10.00 -3.82 -0.83
CA TYR A 85 -9.28 -2.78 -0.11
C TYR A 85 -10.17 -1.56 0.06
N ARG A 86 -10.26 -1.06 1.29
CA ARG A 86 -10.97 0.18 1.64
C ARG A 86 -9.95 1.26 2.00
N PHE A 87 -9.93 2.33 1.24
CA PHE A 87 -9.06 3.49 1.44
C PHE A 87 -9.90 4.64 1.97
N GLU A 88 -9.68 5.00 3.23
CA GLU A 88 -10.32 6.16 3.85
C GLU A 88 -9.30 7.29 3.92
N SER A 89 -9.62 8.45 3.34
CA SER A 89 -8.87 9.67 3.60
C SER A 89 -9.15 10.02 5.06
N GLY A 90 -8.20 9.73 5.96
CA GLY A 90 -8.38 10.10 7.35
C GLY A 90 -8.66 11.60 7.41
N LYS A 91 -9.75 11.98 8.09
CA LYS A 91 -10.30 13.35 8.13
C LYS A 91 -9.37 14.37 8.82
N GLY A 92 -8.11 14.02 9.05
CA GLY A 92 -7.10 14.89 9.64
C GLY A 92 -6.38 15.70 8.56
N VAL A 93 -6.17 16.98 8.83
CA VAL A 93 -5.34 17.89 8.04
C VAL A 93 -4.00 17.27 7.58
N ARG A 94 -3.42 16.34 8.35
CA ARG A 94 -2.15 15.69 8.01
C ARG A 94 -2.17 14.83 6.75
N GLN A 95 -3.33 14.32 6.34
CA GLN A 95 -3.48 13.44 5.17
C GLN A 95 -4.12 14.16 3.98
N ASP A 96 -4.78 15.29 4.23
CA ASP A 96 -5.30 16.16 3.19
C ASP A 96 -4.23 17.16 2.75
N MET A 97 -3.56 16.83 1.66
CA MET A 97 -2.51 17.66 1.06
C MET A 97 -3.07 18.94 0.44
N LEU A 98 -4.38 19.01 0.15
CA LEU A 98 -5.05 20.22 -0.31
C LEU A 98 -5.32 21.15 0.88
N ALA A 99 -5.81 20.60 1.99
CA ALA A 99 -6.10 21.36 3.20
C ALA A 99 -4.84 21.89 3.91
N THR A 100 -3.69 21.23 3.72
CA THR A 100 -2.38 21.71 4.21
C THR A 100 -1.61 22.55 3.21
N GLN A 101 -2.13 22.73 1.99
CA GLN A 101 -1.50 23.60 1.02
C GLN A 101 -1.70 25.04 1.50
N TYR A 102 -0.60 25.71 1.88
CA TYR A 102 -0.62 27.15 2.15
C TYR A 102 -1.36 27.86 1.02
N PRO A 103 -2.23 28.85 1.31
CA PRO A 103 -2.88 29.63 0.27
C PRO A 103 -1.78 30.15 -0.66
N ARG A 104 -1.73 29.63 -1.89
CA ARG A 104 -0.90 30.24 -2.92
C ARG A 104 -1.62 31.54 -3.25
N VAL A 105 -1.27 32.61 -2.53
CA VAL A 105 -1.52 33.96 -3.03
C VAL A 105 -0.79 34.00 -4.36
N PRO A 106 -1.50 34.10 -5.50
CA PRO A 106 -0.83 34.29 -6.77
C PRO A 106 0.10 35.48 -6.59
N PRO A 107 1.39 35.40 -6.99
CA PRO A 107 2.26 36.57 -6.91
C PRO A 107 1.50 37.72 -7.58
N ALA A 108 1.38 38.84 -6.87
CA ALA A 108 0.58 39.97 -7.32
C ALA A 108 0.91 40.22 -8.80
N SER A 109 -0.09 40.08 -9.67
CA SER A 109 0.06 40.38 -11.08
C SER A 109 0.43 41.85 -11.15
N ASN A 110 1.70 42.15 -11.37
CA ASN A 110 2.12 43.52 -11.62
C ASN A 110 1.79 43.80 -13.09
N PRO A 111 0.74 44.60 -13.38
CA PRO A 111 0.37 44.91 -14.76
C PRO A 111 1.47 45.69 -15.50
N ASN A 112 2.47 46.22 -14.78
CA ASN A 112 3.61 46.95 -15.33
C ASN A 112 4.89 46.10 -15.45
N LYS A 113 4.86 44.79 -15.16
CA LYS A 113 6.04 43.93 -15.37
C LYS A 113 6.13 43.56 -16.84
N LEU A 114 7.02 44.24 -17.58
CA LEU A 114 7.38 43.81 -18.93
C LEU A 114 7.84 42.35 -18.89
N SER A 115 7.32 41.56 -19.84
CA SER A 115 7.74 40.18 -20.07
C SER A 115 9.26 40.15 -20.28
N ASN A 116 9.99 39.39 -19.46
CA ASN A 116 11.37 39.03 -19.80
C ASN A 116 11.31 37.98 -20.90
N GLY A 117 11.15 38.45 -22.14
CA GLY A 117 11.35 37.65 -23.33
C GLY A 117 12.83 37.32 -23.44
N ASN A 118 13.21 36.11 -23.05
CA ASN A 118 14.46 35.53 -23.51
C ASN A 118 14.20 34.95 -24.90
N SER A 119 14.65 35.66 -25.94
CA SER A 119 14.83 35.09 -27.28
C SER A 119 16.03 34.15 -27.30
#